data_AF-A0A5B9LZV3-F1
#
_entry.id   AF-A0A5B9LZV3-F1
#
_cell.length_a   1.000
_cell.length_b   1.000
_cell.length_c   1.000
_cell.angle_alpha   90.00
_cell.angle_beta   90.00
_cell.angle_gamma   90.00
#
_symmetry.space_group_name_H-M   'P 1'
#
loop_
_entity.id
_entity.type
_entity.pdbx_description
1 polymer ?
#
loop_
_entity_poly.entity_id
_entity_poly.type
_entity_poly.pdbx_seq_one_letter_code
_entity_poly.pdbx_strand_id
1 'polypeptide(L)'
;MRFRTHITAAVALFLIVNLLHPVNSLINGALLAGAGSVLPDLLDFLAGRHRGIGHTLLILPPLLLLSLGSPGIGVPLLVGASSHLALDLFTVHGCPLLYPLNDTPYHCLRRNRRIKTGTAGEWAILSFLLVIVSVLSLVSVGALDRFNETDTERCAVNDTVISVSVDVDADRDVNVTRVTQNGSESVHVDFKDD
;
A
#
# COMPACT_ATOMS: atom_id res chain seq x y z
N MET A 1 -17.38 9.39 13.76
CA MET A 1 -16.26 10.33 14.05
C MET A 1 -16.36 11.52 13.08
N ARG A 2 -15.35 12.40 12.94
CA ARG A 2 -15.35 13.35 11.80
C ARG A 2 -14.93 12.64 10.51
N PHE A 3 -15.41 13.15 9.37
CA PHE A 3 -15.11 12.60 8.04
C PHE A 3 -13.62 12.34 7.78
N ARG A 4 -12.74 13.26 8.21
CA ARG A 4 -11.27 13.09 8.07
C ARG A 4 -10.76 11.76 8.65
N THR A 5 -11.28 11.36 9.81
CA THR A 5 -10.83 10.15 10.50
C THR A 5 -11.33 8.90 9.78
N HIS A 6 -12.55 8.95 9.23
CA HIS A 6 -13.10 7.91 8.39
C HIS A 6 -12.32 7.75 7.07
N ILE A 7 -12.04 8.85 6.39
CA ILE A 7 -11.24 8.86 5.15
C ILE A 7 -9.85 8.27 5.40
N THR A 8 -9.14 8.72 6.45
CA THR A 8 -7.80 8.20 6.73
C THR A 8 -7.82 6.70 7.08
N ALA A 9 -8.82 6.23 7.83
CA ALA A 9 -8.96 4.81 8.13
C ALA A 9 -9.29 3.98 6.88
N ALA A 10 -10.13 4.50 5.99
CA ALA A 10 -10.46 3.86 4.73
C ALA A 10 -9.23 3.70 3.84
N VAL A 11 -8.43 4.76 3.71
CA VAL A 11 -7.16 4.72 2.96
C VAL A 11 -6.19 3.72 3.61
N ALA A 12 -6.04 3.76 4.94
CA ALA A 12 -5.18 2.82 5.65
C ALA A 12 -5.59 1.36 5.39
N LEU A 13 -6.89 1.05 5.52
CA LEU A 13 -7.41 -0.28 5.30
C LEU A 13 -7.28 -0.71 3.83
N PHE A 14 -7.51 0.20 2.89
CA PHE A 14 -7.31 -0.07 1.47
C PHE A 14 -5.85 -0.40 1.17
N LEU A 15 -4.88 0.34 1.71
CA LEU A 15 -3.46 0.05 1.50
C LEU A 15 -3.10 -1.35 2.02
N ILE A 16 -3.63 -1.76 3.17
CA ILE A 16 -3.43 -3.12 3.69
C ILE A 16 -4.01 -4.16 2.73
N VAL A 17 -5.27 -3.97 2.29
CA VAL A 17 -5.92 -4.90 1.36
C VAL A 17 -5.18 -4.97 0.03
N ASN A 18 -4.76 -3.83 -0.51
CA ASN A 18 -4.07 -3.74 -1.80
C ASN A 18 -2.64 -4.30 -1.75
N LEU A 19 -2.00 -4.28 -0.57
CA LEU A 19 -0.70 -4.94 -0.35
C LEU A 19 -0.85 -6.47 -0.38
N LEU A 20 -1.94 -7.01 0.17
CA LEU A 20 -2.22 -8.45 0.17
C LEU A 20 -2.77 -8.94 -1.18
N HIS A 21 -3.63 -8.13 -1.81
CA HIS A 21 -4.32 -8.44 -3.05
C HIS A 21 -4.35 -7.16 -3.91
N PRO A 22 -3.39 -6.98 -4.83
CA PRO A 22 -3.32 -5.79 -5.66
C PRO A 22 -4.51 -5.77 -6.64
N VAL A 23 -5.51 -4.93 -6.34
CA VAL A 23 -6.76 -4.83 -7.11
C VAL A 23 -6.89 -3.52 -7.88
N ASN A 24 -6.15 -2.48 -7.49
CA ASN A 24 -6.14 -1.18 -8.16
C ASN A 24 -4.79 -0.48 -7.97
N SER A 25 -4.55 0.58 -8.75
CA SER A 25 -3.45 1.51 -8.49
C SER A 25 -3.63 2.18 -7.12
N LEU A 26 -2.50 2.47 -6.47
CA LEU A 26 -2.47 3.06 -5.12
C LEU A 26 -3.30 4.33 -5.01
N ILE A 27 -3.13 5.26 -5.97
CA ILE A 27 -3.79 6.56 -5.94
C ILE A 27 -5.29 6.41 -6.19
N ASN A 28 -5.68 5.70 -7.25
CA ASN A 28 -7.10 5.57 -7.61
C ASN A 28 -7.85 4.79 -6.54
N GLY A 29 -7.28 3.71 -6.03
CA GLY A 29 -7.89 2.93 -4.97
C GLY A 29 -7.99 3.70 -3.65
N ALA A 30 -6.99 4.50 -3.28
CA ALA A 30 -7.06 5.35 -2.08
C ALA A 30 -8.16 6.42 -2.20
N LEU A 31 -8.31 7.05 -3.37
CA LEU A 31 -9.38 8.01 -3.63
C LEU A 31 -10.76 7.35 -3.54
N LEU A 32 -10.93 6.18 -4.17
CA LEU A 32 -12.18 5.42 -4.12
C LEU A 32 -12.50 4.94 -2.70
N ALA A 33 -11.50 4.50 -1.93
CA ALA A 33 -11.70 4.12 -0.53
C ALA A 33 -12.13 5.31 0.32
N GLY A 34 -11.49 6.47 0.13
CA GLY A 34 -11.90 7.72 0.75
C GLY A 34 -13.35 8.09 0.40
N ALA A 35 -13.73 8.01 -0.87
CA ALA A 35 -15.11 8.24 -1.32
C ALA A 35 -16.10 7.24 -0.71
N GLY A 36 -15.73 5.95 -0.68
CA GLY A 36 -16.52 4.88 -0.06
C GLY A 36 -16.74 5.09 1.43
N SER A 37 -15.81 5.73 2.13
CA SER A 37 -15.98 6.06 3.55
C SER A 37 -17.03 7.12 3.81
N VAL A 38 -17.29 8.02 2.85
CA VAL A 38 -18.32 9.07 2.98
C VAL A 38 -19.69 8.58 2.49
N LEU A 39 -19.72 7.49 1.72
CA LEU A 39 -20.93 6.94 1.11
C LEU A 39 -22.06 6.64 2.13
N PRO A 40 -21.81 6.04 3.32
CA PRO A 40 -22.84 5.84 4.35
C PRO A 40 -23.56 7.14 4.76
N ASP A 41 -22.79 8.18 5.06
CA ASP A 41 -23.34 9.49 5.47
C ASP A 41 -24.10 10.15 4.32
N LEU A 42 -23.61 10.02 3.09
CA LEU A 42 -24.26 10.54 1.90
C LEU A 42 -25.61 9.85 1.66
N LEU A 43 -25.67 8.53 1.75
CA LEU A 43 -26.92 7.78 1.58
C LEU A 43 -27.98 8.17 2.61
N ASP A 44 -27.56 8.39 3.86
CA ASP A 44 -28.45 8.85 4.92
C ASP A 44 -28.95 10.27 4.71
N PHE A 45 -28.09 11.15 4.21
CA PHE A 45 -28.48 12.49 3.82
C PHE A 45 -29.54 12.45 2.70
N LEU A 46 -29.34 11.62 1.66
CA LEU A 46 -30.32 11.45 0.58
C LEU A 46 -31.63 10.81 1.05
N ALA A 47 -31.55 9.88 2.00
CA ALA A 47 -32.73 9.24 2.59
C ALA A 47 -33.50 10.15 3.57
N GLY A 48 -32.99 11.35 3.85
CA GLY A 48 -33.63 12.32 4.74
C GLY A 48 -33.60 11.92 6.22
N ARG A 49 -32.81 10.89 6.59
CA ARG A 49 -32.69 10.40 7.97
C ARG A 49 -31.23 10.18 8.32
N HIS A 50 -30.76 10.91 9.33
CA HIS A 50 -29.42 10.74 9.87
C HIS A 50 -29.33 9.39 10.60
N ARG A 51 -28.35 8.53 10.24
CA ARG A 51 -28.18 7.14 10.73
C ARG A 51 -29.33 6.21 10.37
N GLY A 52 -29.72 6.26 9.10
CA GLY A 52 -30.68 5.36 8.48
C GLY A 52 -29.97 4.20 7.78
N ILE A 53 -30.33 3.98 6.52
CA ILE A 53 -29.93 2.81 5.72
C ILE A 53 -28.41 2.79 5.44
N GLY A 54 -27.76 3.95 5.35
CA GLY A 54 -26.32 4.04 5.07
C GLY A 54 -25.46 3.44 6.19
N HIS A 55 -25.91 3.49 7.43
CA HIS A 55 -25.20 2.95 8.61
C HIS A 55 -25.63 1.52 8.97
N THR A 56 -26.00 0.73 7.97
CA THR A 56 -26.48 -0.63 8.15
C THR A 56 -25.60 -1.60 7.40
N LEU A 57 -25.63 -2.86 7.80
CA LEU A 57 -24.97 -3.92 7.04
C LEU A 57 -25.58 -4.10 5.64
N LEU A 58 -26.76 -3.54 5.35
CA LEU A 58 -27.40 -3.60 4.04
C LEU A 58 -26.64 -2.81 2.97
N ILE A 59 -25.75 -1.89 3.34
CA ILE A 59 -24.88 -1.21 2.37
C ILE A 59 -23.80 -2.17 1.81
N LEU A 60 -23.45 -3.23 2.54
CA LEU A 60 -22.35 -4.12 2.16
C LEU A 60 -22.68 -5.07 0.99
N PRO A 61 -23.85 -5.75 0.93
CA PRO A 61 -24.20 -6.62 -0.19
C PRO A 61 -24.08 -5.98 -1.59
N PRO A 62 -24.63 -4.78 -1.88
CA PRO A 62 -24.48 -4.19 -3.21
C PRO A 62 -23.02 -3.83 -3.51
N LEU A 63 -22.24 -3.38 -2.51
CA LEU A 63 -20.82 -3.11 -2.68
C LEU A 63 -20.00 -4.40 -2.87
N LEU A 64 -20.40 -5.50 -2.24
CA LEU A 64 -19.80 -6.81 -2.43
C LEU A 64 -20.06 -7.33 -3.85
N LEU A 65 -21.29 -7.23 -4.34
CA LEU A 65 -21.62 -7.56 -5.74
C LEU A 65 -20.83 -6.72 -6.73
N LEU A 66 -20.71 -5.41 -6.48
CA LEU A 66 -19.86 -4.52 -7.27
C LEU A 66 -18.38 -4.95 -7.22
N SER A 67 -17.88 -5.38 -6.06
CA SER A 67 -16.51 -5.87 -5.89
C SER A 67 -16.24 -7.15 -6.67
N LEU A 68 -17.25 -8.02 -6.83
CA LEU A 68 -17.11 -9.23 -7.64
C LEU A 68 -17.13 -8.92 -9.15
N GLY A 69 -17.93 -7.95 -9.59
CA GLY A 69 -18.04 -7.56 -11.01
C GLY A 69 -16.91 -6.66 -11.49
N SER A 70 -16.46 -5.72 -10.65
CA SER A 70 -15.38 -4.77 -10.96
C SER A 70 -14.47 -4.58 -9.74
N PRO A 71 -13.56 -5.53 -9.45
CA PRO A 71 -12.71 -5.51 -8.26
C PRO A 71 -11.96 -4.20 -8.04
N GLY A 72 -11.47 -3.58 -9.14
CA GLY A 72 -10.75 -2.31 -9.06
C GLY A 72 -11.59 -1.15 -8.51
N ILE A 73 -12.91 -1.15 -8.68
CA ILE A 73 -13.79 -0.09 -8.18
C ILE A 73 -14.51 -0.54 -6.91
N GLY A 74 -15.07 -1.74 -6.92
CA GLY A 74 -15.89 -2.24 -5.82
C GLY A 74 -15.09 -2.50 -4.56
N VAL A 75 -13.89 -3.12 -4.64
CA VAL A 75 -13.11 -3.44 -3.44
C VAL A 75 -12.73 -2.18 -2.65
N PRO A 76 -12.17 -1.11 -3.26
CA PRO A 76 -11.92 0.12 -2.53
C PRO A 76 -13.17 0.72 -1.88
N LEU A 77 -14.31 0.76 -2.58
CA LEU A 77 -15.56 1.30 -2.04
C LEU A 77 -16.09 0.46 -0.86
N LEU A 78 -16.05 -0.87 -0.99
CA LEU A 78 -16.45 -1.81 0.05
C LEU A 78 -15.56 -1.66 1.29
N VAL A 79 -14.25 -1.54 1.10
CA VAL A 79 -13.28 -1.30 2.18
C VAL A 79 -13.55 0.04 2.85
N GLY A 80 -13.79 1.09 2.08
CA GLY A 80 -14.13 2.42 2.57
C GLY A 80 -15.38 2.41 3.45
N ALA A 81 -16.49 1.88 2.93
CA ALA A 81 -17.74 1.74 3.67
C ALA A 81 -17.57 0.88 4.93
N SER A 82 -16.89 -0.27 4.82
CA SER A 82 -16.64 -1.16 5.96
C SER A 82 -15.85 -0.46 7.07
N SER A 83 -14.82 0.31 6.72
CA SER A 83 -14.03 1.08 7.68
C SER A 83 -14.85 2.17 8.38
N HIS A 84 -15.78 2.81 7.66
CA HIS A 84 -16.70 3.80 8.23
C HIS A 84 -17.58 3.18 9.32
N LEU A 85 -18.27 2.08 8.98
CA LEU A 85 -19.11 1.34 9.91
C LEU A 85 -18.30 0.86 11.12
N ALA A 86 -17.12 0.28 10.87
CA ALA A 86 -16.24 -0.22 11.93
C ALA A 86 -15.84 0.89 12.91
N LEU A 87 -15.38 2.04 12.43
CA LEU A 87 -15.01 3.17 13.28
C LEU A 87 -16.19 3.69 14.11
N ASP A 88 -17.38 3.74 13.52
CA ASP A 88 -18.56 4.23 14.23
C ASP A 88 -18.97 3.32 15.38
N LEU A 89 -18.71 2.01 15.32
CA LEU A 89 -18.89 1.08 16.45
C LEU A 89 -17.99 1.40 17.66
N PHE A 90 -16.85 2.07 17.45
CA PHE A 90 -15.96 2.48 18.55
C PHE A 90 -16.37 3.83 19.18
N THR A 91 -17.31 4.56 18.57
CA THR A 91 -17.74 5.86 19.07
C THR A 91 -18.77 5.77 20.18
N VAL A 92 -19.02 6.89 20.87
CA VAL A 92 -20.12 6.98 21.86
C VAL A 92 -21.48 6.69 21.23
N HIS A 93 -21.67 7.10 19.99
CA HIS A 93 -22.94 6.97 19.29
C HIS A 93 -23.19 5.54 18.80
N GLY A 94 -22.14 4.83 18.35
CA GLY A 94 -22.29 3.51 17.78
C GLY A 94 -22.90 3.54 16.38
N CYS A 95 -23.28 2.37 15.89
CA CYS A 95 -23.83 2.17 14.55
C CYS A 95 -25.05 1.22 14.59
N PRO A 96 -26.22 1.60 14.05
CA PRO A 96 -27.42 0.75 14.02
C PRO A 96 -27.34 -0.31 12.90
N LEU A 97 -26.46 -1.28 13.07
CA LEU A 97 -26.10 -2.27 12.04
C LEU A 97 -27.28 -3.05 11.42
N LEU A 98 -28.35 -3.24 12.19
CA LEU A 98 -29.53 -4.03 11.81
C LEU A 98 -30.74 -3.16 11.42
N TYR A 99 -30.60 -1.84 11.27
CA TYR A 99 -31.69 -1.01 10.77
C TYR A 99 -32.11 -1.48 9.34
N PRO A 100 -33.41 -1.47 8.99
CA PRO A 100 -34.57 -1.02 9.77
C PRO A 100 -35.20 -2.10 10.67
N LEU A 101 -34.62 -3.30 10.77
CA LEU A 101 -35.15 -4.37 11.62
C LEU A 101 -34.98 -4.04 13.11
N ASN A 102 -33.89 -3.35 13.46
CA ASN A 102 -33.61 -2.93 14.82
C ASN A 102 -32.79 -1.63 14.84
N ASP A 103 -33.32 -0.61 15.52
CA ASP A 103 -32.73 0.72 15.65
C ASP A 103 -31.69 0.82 16.78
N THR A 104 -31.45 -0.25 17.55
CA THR A 104 -30.47 -0.20 18.65
C THR A 104 -29.05 -0.03 18.10
N PRO A 105 -28.30 1.01 18.52
CA PRO A 105 -26.92 1.19 18.10
C PRO A 105 -26.01 0.16 18.77
N TYR A 106 -25.17 -0.49 17.96
CA TYR A 106 -24.15 -1.41 18.42
C TYR A 106 -22.87 -0.66 18.79
N HIS A 107 -22.15 -1.16 19.79
CA HIS A 107 -20.87 -0.62 20.23
C HIS A 107 -19.87 -1.75 20.45
N CYS A 108 -18.64 -1.58 19.95
CA CYS A 108 -17.55 -2.51 20.23
C CYS A 108 -16.91 -2.29 21.61
N LEU A 109 -17.00 -1.05 22.14
CA LEU A 109 -16.37 -0.68 23.41
C LEU A 109 -17.38 -0.52 24.55
N ARG A 110 -16.94 -0.89 25.76
CA ARG A 110 -17.64 -0.56 27.00
C ARG A 110 -17.82 0.95 27.12
N ARG A 111 -18.93 1.38 27.75
CA ARG A 111 -19.38 2.78 27.82
C ARG A 111 -18.28 3.80 28.16
N ASN A 112 -17.40 3.48 29.10
CA ASN A 112 -16.35 4.37 29.58
C ASN A 112 -15.12 4.47 28.67
N ARG A 113 -14.99 3.59 27.67
CA ARG A 113 -13.86 3.54 26.72
C ARG A 113 -14.22 4.04 25.32
N ARG A 114 -15.48 4.37 25.08
CA ARG A 114 -15.96 4.83 23.77
C ARG A 114 -15.31 6.16 23.39
N ILE A 115 -14.95 6.29 22.12
CA ILE A 115 -14.30 7.51 21.62
C ILE A 115 -15.35 8.59 21.38
N LYS A 116 -15.11 9.76 21.98
CA LYS A 116 -15.93 10.95 21.77
C LYS A 116 -15.38 11.75 20.59
N THR A 117 -16.24 12.07 19.63
CA THR A 117 -15.90 12.94 18.50
C THR A 117 -15.42 14.31 19.00
N GLY A 118 -14.37 14.85 18.39
CA GLY A 118 -13.78 16.14 18.72
C GLY A 118 -12.86 16.14 19.95
N THR A 119 -12.62 14.98 20.57
CA THR A 119 -11.73 14.88 21.74
C THR A 119 -10.32 14.45 21.36
N ALA A 120 -9.38 14.56 22.31
CA ALA A 120 -8.00 14.10 22.14
C ALA A 120 -7.92 12.62 21.69
N GLY A 121 -8.87 11.78 22.09
CA GLY A 121 -8.93 10.37 21.67
C GLY A 121 -9.12 10.21 20.15
N GLU A 122 -9.97 11.02 19.51
CA GLU A 122 -10.12 10.98 18.05
C GLU A 122 -8.86 11.48 17.36
N TRP A 123 -8.23 12.54 17.88
CA TRP A 123 -6.99 13.08 17.33
C TRP A 123 -5.83 12.08 17.43
N ALA A 124 -5.74 11.33 18.53
CA ALA A 124 -4.76 10.27 18.68
C ALA A 124 -4.94 9.17 17.63
N ILE A 125 -6.19 8.74 17.38
CA ILE A 125 -6.51 7.75 16.33
C ILE A 125 -6.15 8.29 14.95
N LEU A 126 -6.54 9.53 14.64
CA LEU A 126 -6.20 10.17 13.37
C LEU A 126 -4.68 10.22 13.16
N SER A 127 -3.92 10.64 14.18
CA SER A 127 -2.45 10.70 14.11
C SER A 127 -1.84 9.32 13.90
N PHE A 128 -2.32 8.31 14.63
CA PHE A 128 -1.88 6.93 14.46
C PHE A 128 -2.15 6.40 13.04
N LEU A 129 -3.35 6.65 12.50
CA LEU A 129 -3.72 6.24 11.14
C LEU A 129 -2.87 6.93 10.07
N LEU A 130 -2.51 8.21 10.26
CA LEU A 130 -1.62 8.93 9.33
C LEU A 130 -0.23 8.31 9.27
N VAL A 131 0.32 7.89 10.43
CA VAL A 131 1.60 7.17 10.47
C VAL A 131 1.48 5.85 9.71
N ILE A 132 0.41 5.09 9.93
CA ILE A 132 0.16 3.83 9.20
C ILE A 132 0.08 4.08 7.69
N VAL A 133 -0.69 5.07 7.24
CA VAL A 133 -0.81 5.40 5.82
C VAL A 133 0.55 5.76 5.22
N SER A 134 1.35 6.55 5.93
CA SER A 134 2.69 6.95 5.47
C SER A 134 3.61 5.72 5.30
N VAL A 135 3.68 4.86 6.32
CA VAL A 135 4.51 3.65 6.28
C VAL A 135 4.02 2.69 5.20
N LEU A 136 2.72 2.42 5.11
CA LEU A 136 2.17 1.52 4.09
C LEU A 136 2.37 2.06 2.67
N SER A 137 2.29 3.37 2.48
CA SER A 137 2.55 3.99 1.18
C SER A 137 4.01 3.82 0.76
N LEU A 138 4.95 4.03 1.69
CA LEU A 138 6.39 3.80 1.45
C LEU A 138 6.67 2.33 1.10
N VAL A 139 6.10 1.40 1.85
CA VAL A 139 6.23 -0.04 1.59
C VAL A 139 5.65 -0.40 0.22
N SER A 140 4.47 0.14 -0.12
CA SER A 140 3.79 -0.17 -1.38
C SER A 140 4.53 0.32 -2.63
N VAL A 141 5.42 1.30 -2.50
CA VAL A 141 6.27 1.81 -3.60
C VAL A 141 7.63 1.10 -3.64
N GLY A 142 7.87 0.12 -2.75
CA GLY A 142 9.14 -0.61 -2.68
C GLY A 142 10.28 0.23 -2.11
N ALA A 143 9.99 1.29 -1.35
CA ALA A 143 11.01 2.15 -0.77
C ALA A 143 11.96 1.36 0.16
N LEU A 144 11.46 0.31 0.82
CA LEU A 144 12.22 -0.51 1.75
C LEU A 144 13.27 -1.39 1.03
N ASP A 145 12.96 -1.88 -0.17
CA ASP A 145 13.89 -2.67 -0.98
C ASP A 145 15.03 -1.78 -1.51
N ARG A 146 14.73 -0.53 -1.87
CA ARG A 146 15.73 0.46 -2.33
C ARG A 146 16.74 0.87 -1.25
N PHE A 147 16.36 0.83 0.03
CA PHE A 147 17.31 1.05 1.14
C PHE A 147 18.31 -0.10 1.28
N ASN A 148 17.91 -1.34 0.96
CA ASN A 148 18.80 -2.51 1.03
C ASN A 148 19.74 -2.59 -0.19
N GLU A 149 19.28 -2.19 -1.38
CA GLU A 149 20.13 -2.15 -2.58
C GLU A 149 21.26 -1.11 -2.47
N THR A 150 21.00 0.04 -1.85
CA THR A 150 22.00 1.12 -1.69
C THR A 150 23.17 0.75 -0.77
N ASP A 151 22.98 -0.18 0.16
CA ASP A 151 24.08 -0.71 0.98
C ASP A 151 24.91 -1.77 0.22
N THR A 152 24.31 -2.45 -0.76
CA THR A 152 24.99 -3.47 -1.57
C THR A 152 25.84 -2.82 -2.67
N GLU A 153 25.36 -1.75 -3.31
CA GLU A 153 26.12 -1.02 -4.34
C GLU A 153 27.32 -0.23 -3.77
N ARG A 154 27.30 0.15 -2.49
CA ARG A 154 28.47 0.80 -1.85
C ARG A 154 29.66 -0.13 -1.63
N CYS A 155 29.47 -1.44 -1.70
CA CYS A 155 30.55 -2.42 -1.62
C CYS A 155 31.10 -2.81 -3.01
N ALA A 156 30.40 -2.46 -4.08
CA ALA A 156 30.89 -2.59 -5.46
C ALA A 156 31.68 -1.33 -5.84
N VAL A 157 32.91 -1.23 -5.34
CA VAL A 157 33.90 -0.34 -5.93
C VAL A 157 34.01 -0.67 -7.41
N ASN A 158 33.79 0.34 -8.26
CA ASN A 158 33.79 0.28 -9.71
C ASN A 158 34.93 -0.57 -10.31
N ASP A 159 34.65 -1.83 -10.64
CA ASP A 159 35.42 -2.56 -11.65
C ASP A 159 34.98 -2.01 -13.01
N THR A 160 35.58 -0.89 -13.43
CA THR A 160 35.55 -0.47 -14.84
C THR A 160 36.29 -1.53 -15.65
N VAL A 161 35.56 -2.51 -16.17
CA VAL A 161 36.09 -3.52 -17.08
C VAL A 161 36.45 -2.83 -18.40
N ILE A 162 37.74 -2.64 -18.64
CA ILE A 162 38.27 -2.18 -19.93
C ILE A 162 38.49 -3.42 -20.81
N SER A 163 37.64 -3.61 -21.81
CA SER A 163 37.83 -4.67 -22.81
C SER A 163 38.78 -4.18 -23.90
N VAL A 164 39.98 -4.79 -23.99
CA VAL A 164 40.94 -4.55 -25.08
C VAL A 164 40.91 -5.73 -26.05
N SER A 165 40.52 -5.48 -27.30
CA SER A 165 40.62 -6.46 -28.39
C SER A 165 41.97 -6.32 -29.08
N VAL A 166 42.79 -7.39 -29.06
CA VAL A 166 44.06 -7.45 -29.79
C VAL A 166 43.86 -8.37 -30.99
N ASP A 167 44.06 -7.83 -32.19
CA ASP A 167 44.08 -8.61 -33.43
C ASP A 167 45.53 -8.92 -33.78
N VAL A 168 45.84 -10.18 -34.06
CA VAL A 168 47.20 -10.67 -34.32
C VAL A 168 47.21 -11.32 -35.69
N ASP A 169 47.77 -10.63 -36.67
CA ASP A 169 48.02 -11.16 -38.01
C ASP A 169 49.43 -11.77 -38.03
N ALA A 170 49.49 -13.10 -38.11
CA ALA A 170 50.75 -13.85 -38.08
C ALA A 170 50.78 -14.92 -39.18
N ASP A 171 51.89 -14.98 -39.92
CA ASP A 171 52.14 -15.97 -40.98
C ASP A 171 52.41 -17.40 -40.45
N ARG A 172 52.45 -17.58 -39.11
CA ARG A 172 52.73 -18.86 -38.42
C ARG A 172 51.98 -18.93 -37.09
N ASP A 173 51.85 -20.15 -36.56
CA ASP A 173 51.22 -20.40 -35.26
C ASP A 173 51.87 -19.57 -34.13
N VAL A 174 51.06 -18.80 -33.42
CA VAL A 174 51.45 -18.00 -32.24
C VAL A 174 50.72 -18.47 -30.99
N ASN A 175 51.41 -18.45 -29.86
CA ASN A 175 50.85 -18.64 -28.54
C ASN A 175 50.56 -17.27 -27.92
N VAL A 176 49.29 -17.04 -27.57
CA VAL A 176 48.86 -15.84 -26.83
C VAL A 176 48.64 -16.24 -25.38
N THR A 177 49.42 -15.66 -24.47
CA THR A 177 49.31 -15.90 -23.03
C THR A 177 48.97 -14.61 -22.29
N ARG A 178 48.01 -14.72 -21.36
CA ARG A 178 47.64 -13.63 -20.46
C ARG A 178 48.44 -13.80 -19.17
N VAL A 179 49.18 -12.77 -18.79
CA VAL A 179 49.96 -12.74 -17.54
C VAL A 179 49.40 -11.66 -16.64
N THR A 180 49.14 -12.01 -15.37
CA THR A 180 48.71 -11.06 -14.35
C THR A 180 49.77 -11.02 -13.25
N GLN A 181 50.44 -9.89 -13.06
CA GLN A 181 51.45 -9.71 -12.03
C GLN A 181 51.25 -8.37 -11.30
N ASN A 182 51.17 -8.41 -9.97
CA ASN A 182 51.02 -7.23 -9.12
C ASN A 182 49.90 -6.26 -9.54
N GLY A 183 48.76 -6.80 -10.00
CA GLY A 183 47.61 -5.99 -10.45
C GLY A 183 47.76 -5.37 -11.83
N SER A 184 48.85 -5.66 -12.55
CA SER A 184 49.01 -5.34 -13.97
C SER A 184 48.69 -6.58 -14.81
N GLU A 185 47.94 -6.38 -15.89
CA GLU A 185 47.69 -7.40 -16.91
C GLU A 185 48.54 -7.10 -18.14
N SER A 186 49.27 -8.10 -18.62
CA SER A 186 49.99 -8.06 -19.89
C SER A 186 49.58 -9.24 -20.77
N VAL A 187 49.66 -9.02 -22.08
CA VAL A 187 49.45 -10.06 -23.10
C VAL A 187 50.80 -10.34 -23.74
N HIS A 188 51.26 -11.58 -23.66
CA HIS A 188 52.46 -12.07 -24.32
C HIS A 188 52.07 -12.84 -25.57
N VAL A 189 52.69 -12.52 -26.71
CA VAL A 189 52.50 -13.20 -27.99
C VAL A 189 53.87 -13.74 -28.41
N ASP A 190 54.02 -15.06 -28.35
CA ASP A 190 55.26 -15.75 -28.71
C ASP A 190 55.02 -16.72 -29.88
N PHE A 191 56.03 -16.98 -30.68
CA PHE A 191 55.95 -18.01 -31.71
C PHE A 191 55.97 -19.39 -31.05
N LYS A 192 55.23 -20.33 -31.64
CA LYS A 192 55.25 -21.72 -31.22
C LYS A 192 56.60 -22.32 -31.63
N ASP A 193 57.45 -22.64 -30.66
CA ASP A 193 58.69 -23.37 -30.91
C ASP A 193 58.34 -24.80 -31.37
N ASP A 194 58.85 -25.21 -32.54
CA ASP A 194 58.74 -26.56 -33.11
C ASP A 194 59.65 -27.58 -32.38
#